data_AF-A0A9E5RYA4-F1
#
_entry.id   AF-A0A9E5RYA4-F1
#
_cell.length_a   1.000
_cell.length_b   1.000
_cell.length_c   1.000
_cell.angle_alpha   90.00
_cell.angle_beta   90.00
_cell.angle_gamma   90.00
#
_symmetry.space_group_name_H-M   'P 1'
#
loop_
_entity.id
_entity.type
_entity.pdbx_description
1 polymer ?
#
loop_
_entity_poly.entity_id
_entity_poly.type
_entity_poly.pdbx_seq_one_letter_code
_entity_poly.pdbx_strand_id
1 'polypeptide(L)'
;MRSRQEIIELFTTFLKLDADRAIGWAIDARLRRSMVACQASLPQPETSENFWISYWYKQWQNSTPNSTPNLGKQHLVAYLQEVCYWSAHKVAQKAAQGTSSGQYSLSDCFQMAIIRVDKVLKGFKPDVGFNLKNYGSVVFSCELKEILRSQNEIEICTNWRLLRKLSHKRLVESLQNAGYGADMIPSYILAWRCYMELYAPEQPTGTRRLPKPDEATWKAISQLYNLERHTQLPVPGKESNPQTIEKLLVTCAKTVRSYLYPNMTSINAATNADSGGELQDILPQLQQESLLTEMIAAEEKNERRSQRQQISDFIVTAISELDGEAQKIIQLYYSQELTQQQIAQELEIKQYTVSRKLSKTKDTLLLKLASWCQESMHISLNSSVLDYISTLLEEWLQNHYSNNSISFG
;
A
#
# COMPACT_ATOMS: atom_id res chain seq x y z
N MET A 1 -21.13 -27.16 11.30
CA MET A 1 -20.94 -27.85 10.00
C MET A 1 -21.13 -29.34 10.22
N ARG A 2 -22.00 -30.01 9.45
CA ARG A 2 -22.19 -31.48 9.50
C ARG A 2 -20.97 -32.17 8.89
N SER A 3 -20.43 -33.20 9.56
CA SER A 3 -19.32 -34.01 9.04
C SER A 3 -19.79 -34.87 7.86
N ARG A 4 -18.97 -34.94 6.81
CA ARG A 4 -19.21 -35.78 5.63
C ARG A 4 -18.61 -37.16 5.88
N GLN A 5 -19.41 -38.20 5.74
CA GLN A 5 -18.97 -39.59 6.00
C GLN A 5 -18.94 -40.43 4.73
N GLU A 6 -19.81 -40.13 3.76
CA GLU A 6 -19.89 -40.90 2.53
C GLU A 6 -18.83 -40.46 1.52
N ILE A 7 -18.22 -41.44 0.84
CA ILE A 7 -17.17 -41.19 -0.16
C ILE A 7 -17.65 -40.30 -1.31
N ILE A 8 -18.90 -40.48 -1.73
CA ILE A 8 -19.49 -39.65 -2.79
C ILE A 8 -19.63 -38.21 -2.29
N GLU A 9 -20.14 -38.00 -1.08
CA GLU A 9 -20.25 -36.65 -0.50
C GLU A 9 -18.90 -35.96 -0.42
N LEU A 10 -17.86 -36.67 0.03
CA LEU A 10 -16.51 -36.11 0.18
C LEU A 10 -15.96 -35.53 -1.13
N PHE A 11 -16.15 -36.21 -2.26
CA PHE A 11 -15.57 -35.81 -3.55
C PHE A 11 -16.51 -35.01 -4.45
N THR A 12 -17.74 -34.72 -4.01
CA THR A 12 -18.76 -34.09 -4.88
C THR A 12 -19.45 -32.89 -4.25
N THR A 13 -19.17 -32.59 -2.98
CA THR A 13 -19.82 -31.49 -2.28
C THR A 13 -18.92 -30.29 -2.04
N PHE A 14 -19.52 -29.11 -2.09
CA PHE A 14 -18.89 -27.82 -1.79
C PHE A 14 -19.58 -27.17 -0.58
N LEU A 15 -18.79 -26.47 0.23
CA LEU A 15 -19.32 -25.83 1.43
C LEU A 15 -20.17 -24.62 1.04
N LYS A 16 -21.37 -24.50 1.63
CA LYS A 16 -22.19 -23.30 1.55
C LYS A 16 -21.95 -22.44 2.79
N LEU A 17 -21.58 -21.19 2.56
CA LEU A 17 -21.43 -20.17 3.59
C LEU A 17 -22.52 -19.12 3.40
N ASP A 18 -23.15 -18.73 4.51
CA ASP A 18 -24.00 -17.54 4.60
C ASP A 18 -23.32 -16.56 5.56
N ALA A 19 -22.81 -15.46 5.00
CA ALA A 19 -21.80 -14.63 5.64
C ALA A 19 -20.67 -15.50 6.24
N ASP A 20 -20.56 -15.54 7.57
CA ASP A 20 -19.53 -16.30 8.30
C ASP A 20 -20.02 -17.64 8.88
N ARG A 21 -21.20 -18.11 8.48
CA ARG A 21 -21.77 -19.36 9.01
C ARG A 21 -21.83 -20.43 7.93
N ALA A 22 -21.26 -21.59 8.24
CA ALA A 22 -21.43 -22.80 7.43
C ALA A 22 -22.87 -23.34 7.57
N ILE A 23 -23.68 -23.11 6.53
CA ILE A 23 -25.10 -23.51 6.50
C ILE A 23 -25.32 -24.93 5.99
N GLY A 24 -24.37 -25.50 5.23
CA GLY A 24 -24.49 -26.87 4.74
C GLY A 24 -23.59 -27.18 3.55
N TRP A 25 -23.90 -28.27 2.86
CA TRP A 25 -23.15 -28.78 1.72
C TRP A 25 -23.99 -28.72 0.44
N ALA A 26 -23.41 -28.24 -0.65
CA ALA A 26 -23.99 -28.28 -1.99
C ALA A 26 -23.42 -29.47 -2.76
N ILE A 27 -24.25 -30.33 -3.32
CA ILE A 27 -23.79 -31.40 -4.23
C ILE A 27 -23.61 -30.82 -5.63
N ASP A 28 -22.44 -31.04 -6.23
CA ASP A 28 -22.22 -30.80 -7.65
C ASP A 28 -22.73 -32.02 -8.45
N ALA A 29 -23.77 -31.80 -9.26
CA ALA A 29 -24.42 -32.87 -10.02
C ALA A 29 -23.52 -33.49 -11.10
N ARG A 30 -22.51 -32.76 -11.60
CA ARG A 30 -21.55 -33.29 -12.58
C ARG A 30 -20.53 -34.18 -11.88
N LEU A 31 -19.96 -33.73 -10.76
CA LEU A 31 -19.04 -34.55 -9.97
C LEU A 31 -19.75 -35.81 -9.45
N ARG A 32 -20.99 -35.69 -8.96
CA ARG A 32 -21.76 -36.86 -8.51
C ARG A 32 -21.96 -37.90 -9.62
N ARG A 33 -22.37 -37.47 -10.82
CA ARG A 33 -22.50 -38.37 -11.98
C ARG A 33 -21.18 -39.05 -12.34
N SER A 34 -20.08 -38.28 -12.32
CA SER A 34 -18.73 -38.80 -12.59
C SER A 34 -18.32 -39.88 -11.57
N MET A 35 -18.50 -39.60 -10.28
CA MET A 35 -18.16 -40.53 -9.20
C MET A 35 -18.98 -41.83 -9.28
N VAL A 36 -20.29 -41.72 -9.51
CA VAL A 36 -21.19 -42.88 -9.66
C VAL A 36 -20.81 -43.72 -10.88
N ALA A 37 -20.48 -43.08 -12.01
CA ALA A 37 -20.03 -43.78 -13.21
C ALA A 37 -18.70 -44.52 -12.98
N CYS A 38 -17.73 -43.90 -12.32
CA CYS A 38 -16.46 -44.54 -11.96
C CYS A 38 -16.68 -45.72 -11.00
N GLN A 39 -17.56 -45.59 -10.00
CA GLN A 39 -17.89 -46.71 -9.11
C GLN A 39 -18.57 -47.86 -9.83
N ALA A 40 -19.47 -47.58 -10.77
CA ALA A 40 -20.13 -48.62 -11.58
C ALA A 40 -19.16 -49.37 -12.52
N SER A 41 -18.04 -48.73 -12.89
CA SER A 41 -17.00 -49.36 -13.72
C SER A 41 -16.04 -50.28 -12.95
N LEU A 42 -16.05 -50.22 -11.62
CA LEU A 42 -15.19 -51.05 -10.78
C LEU A 42 -15.88 -52.39 -10.46
N PRO A 43 -15.14 -53.52 -10.36
CA PRO A 43 -15.72 -54.82 -10.03
C PRO A 43 -16.38 -54.86 -8.65
N GLN A 44 -15.93 -54.00 -7.73
CA GLN A 44 -16.47 -53.83 -6.39
C GLN A 44 -16.50 -52.34 -6.00
N PRO A 45 -17.48 -51.91 -5.20
CA PRO A 45 -17.57 -50.53 -4.74
C PRO A 45 -16.39 -50.20 -3.80
N GLU A 46 -15.51 -49.33 -4.27
CA GLU A 46 -14.36 -48.86 -3.49
C GLU A 46 -14.77 -47.68 -2.60
N THR A 47 -14.50 -47.82 -1.29
CA THR A 47 -14.88 -46.84 -0.25
C THR A 47 -13.66 -46.16 0.38
N SER A 48 -12.45 -46.59 0.03
CA SER A 48 -11.20 -46.03 0.54
C SER A 48 -10.95 -44.61 0.01
N GLU A 49 -10.82 -43.64 0.93
CA GLU A 49 -10.43 -42.27 0.60
C GLU A 49 -9.09 -42.22 -0.14
N ASN A 50 -8.10 -43.01 0.32
CA ASN A 50 -6.75 -43.02 -0.25
C ASN A 50 -6.72 -43.51 -1.71
N PHE A 51 -7.58 -44.49 -2.03
CA PHE A 51 -7.75 -44.95 -3.41
C PHE A 51 -8.24 -43.80 -4.29
N TRP A 52 -9.34 -43.15 -3.91
CA TRP A 52 -9.95 -42.08 -4.69
C TRP A 52 -9.06 -40.84 -4.79
N ILE A 53 -8.34 -40.47 -3.73
CA ILE A 53 -7.30 -39.44 -3.78
C ILE A 53 -6.28 -39.79 -4.87
N SER A 54 -5.73 -41.00 -4.84
CA SER A 54 -4.70 -41.44 -5.79
C SER A 54 -5.22 -41.49 -7.22
N TYR A 55 -6.46 -41.96 -7.40
CA TYR A 55 -7.14 -42.02 -8.69
C TYR A 55 -7.31 -40.62 -9.31
N TRP A 56 -7.95 -39.70 -8.59
CA TRP A 56 -8.19 -38.33 -9.07
C TRP A 56 -6.90 -37.54 -9.21
N TYR A 57 -5.89 -37.81 -8.39
CA TYR A 57 -4.58 -37.19 -8.49
C TYR A 57 -3.82 -37.61 -9.75
N LYS A 58 -3.83 -38.91 -10.08
CA LYS A 58 -3.27 -39.40 -11.35
C LYS A 58 -4.00 -38.80 -12.56
N GLN A 59 -5.33 -38.73 -12.51
CA GLN A 59 -6.09 -38.11 -13.59
C GLN A 59 -5.78 -36.61 -13.72
N TRP A 60 -5.61 -35.91 -12.60
CA TRP A 60 -5.20 -34.52 -12.59
C TRP A 60 -3.84 -34.31 -13.25
N GLN A 61 -2.84 -35.14 -12.94
CA GLN A 61 -1.49 -35.09 -13.52
C GLN A 61 -1.46 -35.42 -15.02
N ASN A 62 -2.27 -36.39 -15.45
CA ASN A 62 -2.33 -36.83 -16.85
C ASN A 62 -3.14 -35.89 -17.74
N SER A 63 -3.82 -34.89 -17.18
CA SER A 63 -4.61 -33.92 -17.94
C SER A 63 -3.71 -32.83 -18.52
N THR A 64 -3.87 -32.54 -19.81
CA THR A 64 -3.14 -31.45 -20.49
C THR A 64 -3.50 -30.08 -19.90
N PRO A 65 -2.54 -29.15 -19.75
CA PRO A 65 -2.74 -27.85 -19.10
C PRO A 65 -3.83 -26.96 -19.72
N ASN A 66 -4.16 -27.18 -21.00
CA ASN A 66 -5.09 -26.35 -21.78
C ASN A 66 -6.47 -26.98 -22.03
N SER A 67 -6.74 -28.16 -21.46
CA SER A 67 -8.04 -28.84 -21.61
C SER A 67 -8.94 -28.51 -20.42
N THR A 68 -9.85 -27.55 -20.56
CA THR A 68 -10.95 -27.36 -19.62
C THR A 68 -12.01 -28.47 -19.77
N PRO A 69 -12.66 -28.96 -18.70
CA PRO A 69 -12.38 -28.82 -17.26
C PRO A 69 -11.73 -30.09 -16.68
N ASN A 70 -10.63 -29.92 -15.92
CA ASN A 70 -9.95 -31.03 -15.23
C ASN A 70 -10.80 -31.58 -14.07
N LEU A 71 -11.55 -32.64 -14.35
CA LEU A 71 -12.45 -33.30 -13.38
C LEU A 71 -11.72 -33.81 -12.14
N GLY A 72 -10.51 -34.37 -12.30
CA GLY A 72 -9.70 -34.84 -11.18
C GLY A 72 -9.39 -33.73 -10.20
N LYS A 73 -9.01 -32.54 -10.69
CA LYS A 73 -8.82 -31.36 -9.84
C LYS A 73 -10.10 -30.99 -9.09
N GLN A 74 -11.24 -30.97 -9.75
CA GLN A 74 -12.51 -30.56 -9.13
C GLN A 74 -12.94 -31.50 -8.00
N HIS A 75 -12.79 -32.81 -8.19
CA HIS A 75 -13.01 -33.80 -7.14
C HIS A 75 -12.07 -33.59 -5.94
N LEU A 76 -10.79 -33.31 -6.19
CA LEU A 76 -9.82 -33.03 -5.11
C LEU A 76 -10.10 -31.70 -4.40
N VAL A 77 -10.59 -30.68 -5.10
CA VAL A 77 -11.04 -29.42 -4.49
C VAL A 77 -12.23 -29.68 -3.56
N ALA A 78 -13.25 -30.43 -4.02
CA ALA A 78 -14.41 -30.80 -3.21
C ALA A 78 -14.00 -31.58 -1.95
N TYR A 79 -13.05 -32.51 -2.09
CA TYR A 79 -12.47 -33.26 -0.98
C TYR A 79 -11.82 -32.35 0.06
N LEU A 80 -11.04 -31.35 -0.37
CA LEU A 80 -10.30 -30.44 0.49
C LEU A 80 -11.13 -29.33 1.16
N GLN A 81 -12.40 -29.13 0.78
CA GLN A 81 -13.27 -28.07 1.30
C GLN A 81 -13.30 -28.02 2.84
N GLU A 82 -13.54 -29.15 3.49
CA GLU A 82 -13.65 -29.23 4.95
C GLU A 82 -12.35 -28.89 5.66
N VAL A 83 -11.22 -29.39 5.15
CA VAL A 83 -9.89 -29.11 5.69
C VAL A 83 -9.54 -27.63 5.52
N CYS A 84 -9.88 -27.07 4.36
CA CYS A 84 -9.71 -25.66 4.06
C CYS A 84 -10.51 -24.78 5.03
N TYR A 85 -11.79 -25.12 5.25
CA TYR A 85 -12.68 -24.43 6.20
C TYR A 85 -12.12 -24.41 7.62
N TRP A 86 -11.73 -25.55 8.17
CA TRP A 86 -11.20 -25.60 9.54
C TRP A 86 -9.85 -24.87 9.67
N SER A 87 -9.03 -24.89 8.62
CA SER A 87 -7.78 -24.12 8.57
C SER A 87 -8.07 -22.62 8.57
N ALA A 88 -9.02 -22.16 7.75
CA ALA A 88 -9.47 -20.78 7.70
C ALA A 88 -10.07 -20.34 9.05
N HIS A 89 -10.96 -21.14 9.63
CA HIS A 89 -11.58 -20.88 10.94
C HIS A 89 -10.55 -20.68 12.04
N LYS A 90 -9.55 -21.55 12.12
CA LYS A 90 -8.48 -21.47 13.12
C LYS A 90 -7.62 -20.21 12.94
N VAL A 91 -7.44 -19.73 11.71
CA VAL A 91 -6.68 -18.52 11.42
C VAL A 91 -7.52 -17.27 11.71
N ALA A 92 -8.76 -17.22 11.23
CA ALA A 92 -9.71 -16.13 11.46
C ALA A 92 -9.96 -15.90 12.95
N GLN A 93 -10.21 -16.98 13.72
CA GLN A 93 -10.39 -16.88 15.18
C GLN A 93 -9.17 -16.31 15.89
N LYS A 94 -7.95 -16.61 15.42
CA LYS A 94 -6.72 -16.06 15.99
C LYS A 94 -6.47 -14.62 15.62
N ALA A 95 -6.86 -14.22 14.41
CA ALA A 95 -6.84 -12.82 14.01
C ALA A 95 -7.83 -12.01 14.86
N ALA A 96 -9.05 -12.52 15.08
CA ALA A 96 -10.06 -11.87 15.91
C ALA A 96 -9.70 -11.79 17.41
N GLN A 97 -8.89 -12.71 17.94
CA GLN A 97 -8.38 -12.67 19.31
C GLN A 97 -7.09 -11.83 19.47
N GLY A 98 -6.48 -11.41 18.35
CA GLY A 98 -5.32 -10.52 18.33
C GLY A 98 -5.72 -9.07 18.59
N THR A 99 -4.74 -8.16 18.60
CA THR A 99 -5.01 -6.71 18.60
C THR A 99 -5.49 -6.23 17.22
N SER A 100 -5.59 -7.16 16.26
CA SER A 100 -5.99 -6.96 14.88
C SER A 100 -7.45 -6.56 14.85
N SER A 101 -7.73 -5.35 14.39
CA SER A 101 -9.05 -5.01 13.87
C SER A 101 -9.49 -6.13 12.92
N GLY A 102 -10.65 -6.74 13.18
CA GLY A 102 -11.19 -7.92 12.50
C GLY A 102 -11.58 -7.67 11.04
N GLN A 103 -10.59 -7.34 10.20
CA GLN A 103 -10.76 -6.97 8.79
C GLN A 103 -11.14 -8.16 7.91
N TYR A 104 -10.81 -9.39 8.32
CA TYR A 104 -11.08 -10.60 7.55
C TYR A 104 -12.13 -11.45 8.24
N SER A 105 -13.22 -11.67 7.52
CA SER A 105 -14.27 -12.60 7.89
C SER A 105 -13.79 -14.05 7.73
N LEU A 106 -14.55 -15.01 8.27
CA LEU A 106 -14.29 -16.42 8.03
C LEU A 106 -14.42 -16.75 6.55
N SER A 107 -15.43 -16.18 5.89
CA SER A 107 -15.64 -16.35 4.45
C SER A 107 -14.43 -15.87 3.65
N ASP A 108 -13.87 -14.70 3.96
CA ASP A 108 -12.68 -14.18 3.29
C ASP A 108 -11.49 -15.13 3.45
N CYS A 109 -11.24 -15.57 4.69
CA CYS A 109 -10.18 -16.53 4.98
C CYS A 109 -10.39 -17.86 4.23
N PHE A 110 -11.63 -18.32 4.09
CA PHE A 110 -11.93 -19.53 3.34
C PHE A 110 -11.67 -19.35 1.84
N GLN A 111 -12.13 -18.25 1.25
CA GLN A 111 -11.91 -17.96 -0.17
C GLN A 111 -10.42 -17.79 -0.50
N MET A 112 -9.67 -17.07 0.34
CA MET A 112 -8.22 -16.92 0.17
C MET A 112 -7.49 -18.25 0.21
N ALA A 113 -7.91 -19.18 1.08
CA ALA A 113 -7.30 -20.51 1.18
C ALA A 113 -7.65 -21.41 0.01
N ILE A 114 -8.92 -21.48 -0.39
CA ILE A 114 -9.37 -22.46 -1.39
C ILE A 114 -8.79 -22.17 -2.78
N ILE A 115 -8.50 -20.91 -3.09
CA ILE A 115 -7.77 -20.52 -4.31
C ILE A 115 -6.36 -21.16 -4.36
N ARG A 116 -5.78 -21.51 -3.21
CA ARG A 116 -4.44 -22.11 -3.10
C ARG A 116 -4.42 -23.63 -3.20
N VAL A 117 -5.53 -24.30 -3.53
CA VAL A 117 -5.55 -25.76 -3.74
C VAL A 117 -4.49 -26.22 -4.73
N ASP A 118 -4.20 -25.45 -5.79
CA ASP A 118 -3.14 -25.79 -6.75
C ASP A 118 -1.77 -25.95 -6.11
N LYS A 119 -1.44 -25.13 -5.10
CA LYS A 119 -0.17 -25.27 -4.35
C LYS A 119 -0.16 -26.54 -3.52
N VAL A 120 -1.29 -26.88 -2.90
CA VAL A 120 -1.44 -28.14 -2.14
C VAL A 120 -1.20 -29.32 -3.08
N LEU A 121 -1.87 -29.35 -4.23
CA LEU A 121 -1.77 -30.47 -5.16
C LEU A 121 -0.36 -30.59 -5.76
N LYS A 122 0.26 -29.48 -6.18
CA LYS A 122 1.63 -29.51 -6.74
C LYS A 122 2.69 -30.00 -5.75
N GLY A 123 2.52 -29.72 -4.46
CA GLY A 123 3.46 -30.15 -3.42
C GLY A 123 3.17 -31.54 -2.83
N PHE A 124 2.00 -32.12 -3.12
CA PHE A 124 1.58 -33.40 -2.57
C PHE A 124 2.24 -34.57 -3.30
N LYS A 125 2.66 -35.60 -2.56
CA LYS A 125 3.22 -36.85 -3.11
C LYS A 125 2.43 -38.03 -2.55
N PRO A 126 1.50 -38.63 -3.32
CA PRO A 126 0.67 -39.75 -2.85
C PRO A 126 1.50 -40.97 -2.42
N ASP A 127 2.64 -41.20 -3.07
CA ASP A 127 3.47 -42.40 -2.87
C ASP A 127 4.21 -42.44 -1.53
N VAL A 128 4.28 -41.30 -0.82
CA VAL A 128 5.01 -41.17 0.46
C VAL A 128 4.08 -41.42 1.67
N GLY A 129 2.83 -41.85 1.44
CA GLY A 129 1.89 -42.27 2.49
C GLY A 129 1.32 -41.14 3.34
N PHE A 130 1.57 -39.87 3.00
CA PHE A 130 0.97 -38.74 3.72
C PHE A 130 -0.52 -38.60 3.39
N ASN A 131 -1.36 -38.45 4.41
CA ASN A 131 -2.78 -38.15 4.24
C ASN A 131 -2.95 -36.73 3.67
N LEU A 132 -3.62 -36.62 2.52
CA LEU A 132 -3.88 -35.34 1.84
C LEU A 132 -4.58 -34.31 2.73
N LYS A 133 -5.48 -34.73 3.64
CA LYS A 133 -6.15 -33.82 4.59
C LYS A 133 -5.14 -33.18 5.55
N ASN A 134 -4.22 -33.98 6.11
CA ASN A 134 -3.20 -33.48 7.03
C ASN A 134 -2.21 -32.54 6.34
N TYR A 135 -1.75 -32.94 5.15
CA TYR A 135 -0.86 -32.11 4.34
C TYR A 135 -1.53 -30.79 3.94
N GLY A 136 -2.75 -30.86 3.39
CA GLY A 136 -3.55 -29.70 3.00
C GLY A 136 -3.79 -28.73 4.16
N SER A 137 -4.12 -29.24 5.35
CA SER A 137 -4.30 -28.42 6.56
C SER A 137 -3.07 -27.57 6.87
N VAL A 138 -1.88 -28.17 6.80
CA VAL A 138 -0.62 -27.47 7.03
C VAL A 138 -0.36 -26.42 5.96
N VAL A 139 -0.53 -26.77 4.68
CA VAL A 139 -0.29 -25.85 3.55
C VAL A 139 -1.27 -24.68 3.59
N PHE A 140 -2.58 -24.92 3.69
CA PHE A 140 -3.59 -23.86 3.80
C PHE A 140 -3.31 -22.93 4.99
N SER A 141 -2.98 -23.50 6.14
CA SER A 141 -2.62 -22.72 7.33
C SER A 141 -1.35 -21.89 7.15
N CYS A 142 -0.39 -22.34 6.34
CA CYS A 142 0.83 -21.59 6.05
C CYS A 142 0.56 -20.47 5.05
N GLU A 143 -0.12 -20.80 3.94
CA GLU A 143 -0.48 -19.86 2.88
C GLU A 143 -1.37 -18.74 3.40
N LEU A 144 -2.41 -19.05 4.19
CA LEU A 144 -3.24 -18.02 4.80
C LEU A 144 -2.44 -17.11 5.73
N LYS A 145 -1.56 -17.66 6.56
CA LYS A 145 -0.70 -16.84 7.40
C LYS A 145 0.25 -15.99 6.58
N GLU A 146 0.73 -16.48 5.44
CA GLU A 146 1.61 -15.72 4.57
C GLU A 146 0.87 -14.63 3.81
N ILE A 147 -0.37 -14.88 3.35
CA ILE A 147 -1.24 -13.88 2.72
C ILE A 147 -1.58 -12.78 3.73
N LEU A 148 -2.11 -13.16 4.91
CA LEU A 148 -2.40 -12.22 5.99
C LEU A 148 -1.16 -11.50 6.48
N ARG A 149 0.01 -12.17 6.48
CA ARG A 149 1.29 -11.52 6.76
C ARG A 149 1.60 -10.52 5.65
N SER A 150 1.64 -10.89 4.38
CA SER A 150 1.95 -9.95 3.29
C SER A 150 1.00 -8.75 3.22
N GLN A 151 -0.24 -8.90 3.70
CA GLN A 151 -1.26 -7.86 3.73
C GLN A 151 -1.27 -7.06 5.05
N ASN A 152 -0.71 -7.58 6.15
CA ASN A 152 -0.60 -6.95 7.48
C ASN A 152 0.66 -7.45 8.24
N GLU A 153 1.86 -7.03 7.83
CA GLU A 153 3.13 -7.74 8.05
C GLU A 153 3.63 -8.09 9.46
N ILE A 154 2.99 -7.77 10.60
CA ILE A 154 3.63 -7.99 11.92
C ILE A 154 2.77 -8.64 13.02
N GLU A 155 1.46 -8.79 12.89
CA GLU A 155 0.66 -9.12 14.08
C GLU A 155 0.71 -10.57 14.61
N ILE A 156 1.26 -11.51 13.83
CA ILE A 156 1.36 -12.92 14.27
C ILE A 156 2.70 -13.21 14.98
N CYS A 157 3.68 -12.30 14.94
CA CYS A 157 4.93 -12.48 15.68
C CYS A 157 4.66 -12.42 17.19
N THR A 158 5.23 -13.36 17.94
CA THR A 158 5.28 -13.24 19.41
C THR A 158 5.96 -11.93 19.79
N ASN A 159 5.62 -11.34 20.94
CA ASN A 159 6.24 -10.10 21.42
C ASN A 159 7.76 -10.15 21.30
N TRP A 160 8.34 -11.29 21.64
CA TRP A 160 9.77 -11.57 21.66
C TRP A 160 10.39 -11.55 20.27
N ARG A 161 9.72 -12.18 19.28
CA ARG A 161 10.18 -12.15 17.89
C ARG A 161 10.05 -10.75 17.28
N LEU A 162 8.99 -10.02 17.64
CA LEU A 162 8.81 -8.64 17.20
C LEU A 162 9.96 -7.79 17.71
N LEU A 163 10.23 -7.81 19.02
CA LEU A 163 11.31 -7.03 19.64
C LEU A 163 12.67 -7.30 18.98
N ARG A 164 12.96 -8.53 18.55
CA ARG A 164 14.22 -8.85 17.87
C ARG A 164 14.37 -8.21 16.48
N LYS A 165 13.27 -8.03 15.77
CA LYS A 165 13.26 -7.47 14.41
C LYS A 165 13.27 -5.94 14.40
N LEU A 166 13.13 -5.30 15.56
CA LEU A 166 13.06 -3.85 15.63
C LEU A 166 14.43 -3.23 15.48
N SER A 167 14.48 -2.12 14.74
CA SER A 167 15.60 -1.19 14.79
C SER A 167 15.44 -0.27 16.00
N HIS A 168 16.56 0.19 16.56
CA HIS A 168 16.57 1.20 17.62
C HIS A 168 15.71 2.43 17.29
N LYS A 169 15.85 2.99 16.07
CA LYS A 169 15.06 4.16 15.60
C LYS A 169 13.55 3.93 15.71
N ARG A 170 13.05 2.82 15.16
CA ARG A 170 11.62 2.47 15.21
C ARG A 170 11.09 2.30 16.64
N LEU A 171 11.90 1.78 17.56
CA LEU A 171 11.49 1.64 18.96
C LEU A 171 11.32 3.02 19.61
N VAL A 172 12.29 3.93 19.41
CA VAL A 172 12.23 5.31 19.90
C VAL A 172 10.98 6.02 19.38
N GLU A 173 10.77 6.02 18.06
CA GLU A 173 9.62 6.67 17.43
C GLU A 173 8.29 6.12 17.97
N SER A 174 8.19 4.80 18.14
CA SER A 174 6.97 4.18 18.67
C SER A 174 6.67 4.56 20.13
N LEU A 175 7.71 4.75 20.95
CA LEU A 175 7.56 5.17 22.34
C LEU A 175 7.22 6.66 22.43
N GLN A 176 7.82 7.50 21.58
CA GLN A 176 7.49 8.93 21.48
C GLN A 176 6.05 9.12 21.02
N ASN A 177 5.61 8.40 19.99
CA ASN A 177 4.22 8.46 19.49
C ASN A 177 3.20 8.00 20.55
N ALA A 178 3.60 7.10 21.45
CA ALA A 178 2.76 6.68 22.58
C ALA A 178 2.77 7.68 23.76
N GLY A 179 3.46 8.81 23.66
CA GLY A 179 3.48 9.87 24.67
C GLY A 179 4.45 9.65 25.83
N TYR A 180 5.41 8.72 25.71
CA TYR A 180 6.43 8.55 26.74
C TYR A 180 7.43 9.72 26.72
N GLY A 181 7.68 10.30 27.89
CA GLY A 181 8.63 11.41 28.04
C GLY A 181 10.09 11.01 27.81
N ALA A 182 10.92 12.00 27.48
CA ALA A 182 12.35 11.83 27.20
C ALA A 182 13.13 11.17 28.36
N ASP A 183 12.64 11.29 29.59
CA ASP A 183 13.29 10.72 30.78
C ASP A 183 13.05 9.20 30.91
N MET A 184 11.92 8.71 30.37
CA MET A 184 11.53 7.30 30.50
C MET A 184 12.05 6.46 29.34
N ILE A 185 12.10 7.01 28.12
CA ILE A 185 12.50 6.30 26.90
C ILE A 185 13.86 5.58 27.04
N PRO A 186 14.93 6.18 27.61
CA PRO A 186 16.21 5.51 27.78
C PRO A 186 16.12 4.19 28.58
N SER A 187 15.25 4.13 29.59
CA SER A 187 15.07 2.91 30.40
C SER A 187 14.46 1.75 29.58
N TYR A 188 13.50 2.03 28.71
CA TYR A 188 12.89 1.04 27.81
C TYR A 188 13.89 0.56 26.74
N ILE A 189 14.71 1.46 26.22
CA ILE A 189 15.76 1.14 25.25
C ILE A 189 16.82 0.25 25.89
N LEU A 190 17.27 0.57 27.09
CA LEU A 190 18.28 -0.22 27.80
C LEU A 190 17.75 -1.63 28.08
N ALA A 191 16.52 -1.77 28.57
CA ALA A 191 15.90 -3.08 28.78
C ALA A 191 15.82 -3.89 27.46
N TRP A 192 15.49 -3.25 26.34
CA TRP A 192 15.47 -3.88 25.03
C TRP A 192 16.87 -4.31 24.55
N ARG A 193 17.90 -3.52 24.83
CA ARG A 193 19.29 -3.85 24.51
C ARG A 193 19.77 -5.06 25.32
N CYS A 194 19.58 -5.08 26.63
CA CYS A 194 19.94 -6.22 27.47
C CYS A 194 19.24 -7.51 27.01
N TYR A 195 17.99 -7.39 26.56
CA TYR A 195 17.26 -8.49 25.93
C TYR A 195 17.89 -8.96 24.61
N MET A 196 18.29 -8.04 23.73
CA MET A 196 18.94 -8.39 22.45
C MET A 196 20.28 -9.10 22.63
N GLU A 197 21.04 -8.73 23.66
CA GLU A 197 22.36 -9.31 23.95
C GLU A 197 22.25 -10.71 24.56
N LEU A 198 21.29 -10.95 25.48
CA LEU A 198 21.20 -12.21 26.24
C LEU A 198 20.21 -13.24 25.69
N TYR A 199 19.25 -12.82 24.85
CA TYR A 199 18.25 -13.71 24.27
C TYR A 199 18.54 -14.05 22.80
N ALA A 200 19.84 -14.14 22.46
CA ALA A 200 20.31 -14.65 21.18
C ALA A 200 20.23 -16.19 21.17
N PRO A 201 19.44 -16.83 20.28
CA PRO A 201 19.46 -18.29 20.19
C PRO A 201 20.79 -18.76 19.58
N GLU A 202 21.47 -19.69 20.25
CA GLU A 202 22.71 -20.33 19.76
C GLU A 202 22.51 -21.22 18.53
N GLN A 203 21.28 -21.40 18.01
CA GLN A 203 21.03 -22.25 16.84
C GLN A 203 20.46 -21.50 15.63
N PRO A 204 21.05 -21.68 14.43
CA PRO A 204 20.61 -21.08 13.17
C PRO A 204 19.41 -21.82 12.55
N THR A 205 18.68 -22.64 13.30
CA THR A 205 17.63 -23.52 12.78
C THR A 205 16.27 -23.22 13.40
N GLY A 206 15.47 -22.47 12.63
CA GLY A 206 14.04 -22.71 12.44
C GLY A 206 13.17 -22.91 13.68
N THR A 207 12.81 -21.84 14.37
CA THR A 207 11.52 -21.80 15.07
C THR A 207 10.71 -20.60 14.62
N ARG A 208 9.62 -20.89 13.91
CA ARG A 208 8.63 -19.92 13.41
C ARG A 208 7.97 -19.10 14.56
N ARG A 209 8.26 -19.42 15.83
CA ARG A 209 7.77 -18.78 17.06
C ARG A 209 8.90 -18.79 18.09
N LEU A 210 9.42 -17.62 18.46
CA LEU A 210 10.29 -17.52 19.63
C LEU A 210 9.41 -17.67 20.89
N PRO A 211 9.73 -18.62 21.80
CA PRO A 211 9.02 -18.76 23.06
C PRO A 211 9.28 -17.55 23.98
N LYS A 212 8.63 -17.52 25.14
CA LYS A 212 8.97 -16.58 26.20
C LYS A 212 10.35 -16.96 26.79
N PRO A 213 11.22 -16.00 27.16
CA PRO A 213 12.43 -16.32 27.90
C PRO A 213 12.10 -17.08 29.19
N ASP A 214 12.95 -18.03 29.53
CA ASP A 214 12.86 -18.80 30.77
C ASP A 214 13.29 -17.94 31.97
N GLU A 215 13.04 -18.45 33.18
CA GLU A 215 13.30 -17.70 34.41
C GLU A 215 14.79 -17.37 34.60
N ALA A 216 15.68 -18.28 34.15
CA ALA A 216 17.12 -18.07 34.20
C ALA A 216 17.55 -16.92 33.28
N THR A 217 17.05 -16.88 32.04
CA THR A 217 17.35 -15.77 31.13
C THR A 217 16.80 -14.45 31.63
N TRP A 218 15.59 -14.44 32.20
CA TRP A 218 15.03 -13.21 32.79
C TRP A 218 15.85 -12.67 33.96
N LYS A 219 16.39 -13.56 34.81
CA LYS A 219 17.32 -13.17 35.88
C LYS A 219 18.59 -12.54 35.31
N ALA A 220 19.20 -13.17 34.31
CA ALA A 220 20.39 -12.63 33.64
C ALA A 220 20.13 -11.25 33.02
N ILE A 221 19.00 -11.07 32.32
CA ILE A 221 18.62 -9.77 31.73
C ILE A 221 18.45 -8.71 32.81
N SER A 222 17.78 -9.03 33.92
CA SER A 222 17.60 -8.08 35.02
C SER A 222 18.90 -7.68 35.69
N GLN A 223 19.85 -8.61 35.83
CA GLN A 223 21.17 -8.34 36.39
C GLN A 223 22.01 -7.45 35.48
N LEU A 224 22.03 -7.74 34.18
CA LEU A 224 22.71 -6.90 33.19
C LEU A 224 22.14 -5.48 33.16
N TYR A 225 20.81 -5.36 33.16
CA TYR A 225 20.14 -4.07 33.22
C TYR A 225 20.52 -3.29 34.50
N ASN A 226 20.53 -3.96 35.66
CA ASN A 226 20.89 -3.31 36.93
C ASN A 226 22.37 -2.92 37.03
N LEU A 227 23.24 -3.53 36.22
CA LEU A 227 24.63 -3.13 36.11
C LEU A 227 24.77 -1.92 35.18
N GLU A 228 24.18 -1.97 33.98
CA GLU A 228 24.34 -0.94 32.95
C GLU A 228 23.55 0.33 33.22
N ARG A 229 22.49 0.27 34.03
CA ARG A 229 21.66 1.43 34.37
C ARG A 229 22.46 2.61 34.96
N HIS A 230 23.57 2.33 35.65
CA HIS A 230 24.37 3.36 36.31
C HIS A 230 25.27 4.11 35.34
N THR A 231 25.56 3.51 34.18
CA THR A 231 26.46 4.07 33.15
C THR A 231 25.70 4.56 31.92
N GLN A 232 24.56 3.96 31.60
CA GLN A 232 23.79 4.23 30.37
C GLN A 232 22.54 5.12 30.59
N LEU A 233 22.09 5.33 31.83
CA LEU A 233 20.92 6.18 32.12
C LEU A 233 21.34 7.50 32.78
N PRO A 234 20.71 8.63 32.42
CA PRO A 234 20.95 9.92 33.06
C PRO A 234 20.62 9.93 34.56
N VAL A 235 19.58 9.18 34.96
CA VAL A 235 19.17 8.99 36.36
C VAL A 235 18.97 7.50 36.61
N PRO A 236 19.87 6.82 37.35
CA PRO A 236 19.64 5.44 37.74
C PRO A 236 18.50 5.39 38.77
N GLY A 237 17.29 5.05 38.31
CA GLY A 237 16.10 4.92 39.16
C GLY A 237 16.15 3.79 40.21
N LYS A 238 15.05 3.06 40.43
CA LYS A 238 15.03 1.87 41.32
C LYS A 238 15.51 0.58 40.64
N GLU A 239 16.12 -0.33 41.39
CA GLU A 239 16.53 -1.63 40.85
C GLU A 239 15.33 -2.36 40.24
N SER A 240 15.55 -3.01 39.10
CA SER A 240 14.50 -3.69 38.36
C SER A 240 14.61 -5.20 38.56
N ASN A 241 13.48 -5.84 38.88
CA ASN A 241 13.39 -7.28 38.99
C ASN A 241 12.98 -7.91 37.63
N PRO A 242 13.13 -9.24 37.47
CA PRO A 242 12.73 -9.96 36.24
C PRO A 242 11.32 -9.63 35.74
N GLN A 243 10.35 -9.50 36.65
CA GLN A 243 8.94 -9.24 36.32
C GLN A 243 8.73 -7.82 35.78
N THR A 244 9.47 -6.85 36.32
CA THR A 244 9.43 -5.44 35.89
C THR A 244 10.03 -5.30 34.49
N ILE A 245 11.15 -5.97 34.22
CA ILE A 245 11.78 -5.99 32.90
C ILE A 245 10.88 -6.67 31.87
N GLU A 246 10.24 -7.79 32.23
CA GLU A 246 9.24 -8.43 31.36
C GLU A 246 8.12 -7.44 31.02
N LYS A 247 7.59 -6.72 32.01
CA LYS A 247 6.52 -5.72 31.80
C LYS A 247 6.97 -4.58 30.88
N LEU A 248 8.19 -4.07 31.03
CA LEU A 248 8.76 -3.03 30.16
C LEU A 248 8.83 -3.51 28.70
N LEU A 249 9.35 -4.72 28.46
CA LEU A 249 9.48 -5.28 27.12
C LEU A 249 8.13 -5.62 26.48
N VAL A 250 7.17 -6.15 27.26
CA VAL A 250 5.80 -6.36 26.78
C VAL A 250 5.16 -5.02 26.39
N THR A 251 5.42 -3.97 27.16
CA THR A 251 4.96 -2.61 26.86
C THR A 251 5.57 -2.11 25.54
N CYS A 252 6.89 -2.24 25.36
CA CYS A 252 7.57 -1.94 24.09
C CYS A 252 6.92 -2.67 22.91
N ALA A 253 6.64 -3.98 23.06
CA ALA A 253 6.02 -4.76 21.99
C ALA A 253 4.59 -4.29 21.67
N LYS A 254 3.84 -3.78 22.65
CA LYS A 254 2.49 -3.23 22.46
C LYS A 254 2.50 -1.85 21.79
N THR A 255 3.37 -0.94 22.24
CA THR A 255 3.50 0.40 21.66
C THR A 255 3.97 0.33 20.22
N VAL A 256 4.97 -0.49 19.95
CA VAL A 256 5.46 -0.75 18.58
C VAL A 256 4.35 -1.28 17.67
N ARG A 257 3.52 -2.22 18.15
CA ARG A 257 2.39 -2.72 17.35
C ARG A 257 1.40 -1.62 17.03
N SER A 258 1.03 -0.83 18.03
CA SER A 258 0.07 0.27 17.86
C SER A 258 0.60 1.37 16.93
N TYR A 259 1.92 1.62 16.94
CA TYR A 259 2.57 2.58 16.05
C TYR A 259 2.64 2.09 14.60
N LEU A 260 3.04 0.82 14.40
CA LEU A 260 3.17 0.27 13.05
C LEU A 260 1.82 -0.11 12.44
N TYR A 261 0.82 -0.40 13.26
CA TYR A 261 -0.52 -0.82 12.88
C TYR A 261 -1.53 -0.12 13.81
N PRO A 262 -1.83 1.16 13.53
CA PRO A 262 -2.85 1.85 14.30
C PRO A 262 -4.19 1.15 14.12
N ASN A 263 -4.90 0.94 15.22
CA ASN A 263 -6.26 0.42 15.18
C ASN A 263 -7.13 1.43 14.47
N MET A 264 -7.51 1.13 13.22
CA MET A 264 -8.48 1.93 12.49
C MET A 264 -9.84 1.73 13.17
N THR A 265 -10.33 2.77 13.82
CA THR A 265 -11.68 2.81 14.38
C THR A 265 -12.61 3.40 13.33
N SER A 266 -13.78 2.81 13.16
CA SER A 266 -14.79 3.35 12.24
C SER A 266 -15.15 4.76 12.65
N ILE A 267 -15.26 5.65 11.67
CA ILE A 267 -15.77 7.02 11.86
C ILE A 267 -17.23 7.00 12.35
N ASN A 268 -17.96 5.92 12.07
CA ASN A 268 -19.34 5.73 12.52
C ASN A 268 -19.40 4.97 13.86
N ALA A 269 -18.27 4.75 14.54
CA ALA A 269 -18.30 4.12 15.85
C ALA A 269 -18.94 5.08 16.86
N ALA A 270 -19.78 4.52 17.73
CA ALA A 270 -20.38 5.27 18.82
C ALA A 270 -19.29 5.90 19.70
N THR A 271 -19.49 7.16 20.05
CA THR A 271 -18.65 7.84 21.03
C THR A 271 -19.01 7.35 22.41
N ASN A 272 -18.01 7.17 23.29
CA ASN A 272 -18.23 6.75 24.68
C ASN A 272 -18.94 7.82 25.54
N ALA A 273 -19.43 8.90 24.93
CA ALA A 273 -20.20 9.93 25.61
C ALA A 273 -21.66 9.46 25.74
N ASP A 274 -22.27 9.72 26.90
CA ASP A 274 -23.67 9.37 27.24
C ASP A 274 -24.74 9.93 26.27
N SER A 275 -24.31 10.65 25.22
CA SER A 275 -25.13 11.35 24.24
C SER A 275 -25.15 10.67 22.87
N GLY A 276 -24.99 9.35 22.76
CA GLY A 276 -25.36 8.56 21.56
C GLY A 276 -24.79 9.01 20.20
N GLY A 277 -23.80 9.89 20.15
CA GLY A 277 -23.23 10.46 18.93
C GLY A 277 -22.18 9.54 18.32
N GLU A 278 -21.93 9.69 17.02
CA GLU A 278 -20.89 8.95 16.29
C GLU A 278 -19.58 9.77 16.26
N LEU A 279 -18.44 9.10 16.02
CA LEU A 279 -17.15 9.79 15.96
C LEU A 279 -17.10 10.86 14.85
N GLN A 280 -17.84 10.68 13.75
CA GLN A 280 -18.01 11.70 12.70
C GLN A 280 -18.55 13.03 13.21
N ASP A 281 -19.40 13.01 14.24
CA ASP A 281 -20.06 14.22 14.74
C ASP A 281 -19.09 15.15 15.48
N ILE A 282 -17.93 14.62 15.88
CA ILE A 282 -16.88 15.35 16.61
C ILE A 282 -15.76 15.80 15.66
N LEU A 283 -15.74 15.34 14.41
CA LEU A 283 -14.71 15.74 13.46
C LEU A 283 -14.90 17.21 13.05
N PRO A 284 -13.88 18.07 13.22
CA PRO A 284 -13.96 19.43 12.73
C PRO A 284 -14.16 19.40 11.21
N GLN A 285 -15.15 20.15 10.70
CA GLN A 285 -15.36 20.28 9.26
C GLN A 285 -14.11 20.92 8.64
N LEU A 286 -13.29 20.10 7.98
CA LEU A 286 -12.03 20.50 7.36
C LEU A 286 -12.21 21.42 6.13
N GLN A 287 -13.42 21.90 5.83
CA GLN A 287 -13.77 22.53 4.55
C GLN A 287 -14.67 23.75 4.61
N GLN A 288 -14.88 24.37 5.78
CA GLN A 288 -15.33 25.76 5.77
C GLN A 288 -14.09 26.64 5.97
N GLU A 289 -13.35 26.84 4.87
CA GLU A 289 -12.58 28.08 4.75
C GLU A 289 -13.54 29.23 5.06
N SER A 290 -13.15 30.12 5.94
CA SER A 290 -14.00 31.25 6.33
C SER A 290 -14.52 31.95 5.07
N LEU A 291 -15.78 32.40 5.05
CA LEU A 291 -16.34 33.16 3.93
C LEU A 291 -15.47 34.37 3.55
N LEU A 292 -14.74 34.92 4.52
CA LEU A 292 -13.74 35.95 4.30
C LEU A 292 -12.54 35.47 3.46
N THR A 293 -12.06 34.25 3.71
CA THR A 293 -10.99 33.62 2.93
C THR A 293 -11.41 33.40 1.49
N GLU A 294 -12.64 32.94 1.26
CA GLU A 294 -13.19 32.79 -0.10
C GLU A 294 -13.33 34.14 -0.83
N MET A 295 -13.81 35.18 -0.14
CA MET A 295 -13.92 36.53 -0.70
C MET A 295 -12.55 37.11 -1.08
N ILE A 296 -11.54 36.96 -0.20
CA ILE A 296 -10.16 37.39 -0.48
C ILE A 296 -9.60 36.64 -1.70
N ALA A 297 -9.79 35.32 -1.77
CA ALA A 297 -9.31 34.52 -2.90
C ALA A 297 -9.98 34.92 -4.23
N ALA A 298 -11.26 35.28 -4.21
CA ALA A 298 -11.99 35.77 -5.38
C ALA A 298 -11.49 37.15 -5.83
N GLU A 299 -11.23 38.05 -4.89
CA GLU A 299 -10.68 39.38 -5.16
C GLU A 299 -9.28 39.29 -5.77
N GLU A 300 -8.36 38.54 -5.14
CA GLU A 300 -7.01 38.32 -5.67
C GLU A 300 -7.01 37.68 -7.07
N LYS A 301 -7.98 36.81 -7.36
CA LYS A 301 -8.12 36.19 -8.68
C LYS A 301 -8.54 37.22 -9.74
N ASN A 302 -9.44 38.14 -9.38
CA ASN A 302 -9.87 39.21 -10.27
C ASN A 302 -8.73 40.21 -10.53
N GLU A 303 -7.97 40.58 -9.49
CA GLU A 303 -6.79 41.43 -9.63
C GLU A 303 -5.75 40.80 -10.55
N ARG A 304 -5.41 39.52 -10.33
CA ARG A 304 -4.49 38.77 -11.20
C ARG A 304 -4.97 38.70 -12.64
N ARG A 305 -6.28 38.57 -12.88
CA ARG A 305 -6.85 38.57 -14.22
C ARG A 305 -6.72 39.94 -14.90
N SER A 306 -7.00 41.02 -14.16
CA SER A 306 -6.84 42.39 -14.67
C SER A 306 -5.38 42.69 -15.04
N GLN A 307 -4.43 42.32 -14.18
CA GLN A 307 -2.99 42.50 -14.44
C GLN A 307 -2.54 41.71 -15.68
N ARG A 308 -2.98 40.47 -15.83
CA ARG A 308 -2.69 39.66 -17.02
C ARG A 308 -3.23 40.30 -18.30
N GLN A 309 -4.43 40.87 -18.26
CA GLN A 309 -5.01 41.54 -19.41
C GLN A 309 -4.20 42.79 -19.79
N GLN A 310 -3.80 43.61 -18.82
CA GLN A 310 -2.98 44.80 -19.06
C GLN A 310 -1.63 44.46 -19.70
N ILE A 311 -0.96 43.41 -19.21
CA ILE A 311 0.29 42.90 -19.80
C ILE A 311 0.04 42.45 -21.25
N SER A 312 -1.02 41.69 -21.49
CA SER A 312 -1.38 41.21 -22.83
C SER A 312 -1.61 42.36 -23.81
N ASP A 313 -2.42 43.35 -23.42
CA ASP A 313 -2.74 44.51 -24.26
C ASP A 313 -1.49 45.35 -24.57
N PHE A 314 -0.60 45.49 -23.59
CA PHE A 314 0.69 46.16 -23.78
C PHE A 314 1.58 45.41 -24.78
N ILE A 315 1.72 44.08 -24.66
CA ILE A 315 2.56 43.31 -25.59
C ILE A 315 2.00 43.38 -27.01
N VAL A 316 0.67 43.28 -27.20
CA VAL A 316 0.03 43.44 -28.52
C VAL A 316 0.32 44.82 -29.11
N THR A 317 0.24 45.88 -28.30
CA THR A 317 0.57 47.24 -28.72
C THR A 317 2.06 47.38 -29.08
N ALA A 318 2.95 46.80 -28.26
CA ALA A 318 4.39 46.83 -28.52
C ALA A 318 4.76 46.10 -29.81
N ILE A 319 4.04 45.03 -30.16
CA ILE A 319 4.19 44.30 -31.42
C ILE A 319 3.70 45.14 -32.61
N SER A 320 2.57 45.83 -32.49
CA SER A 320 2.01 46.65 -33.57
C SER A 320 2.89 47.86 -33.94
N GLU A 321 3.73 48.32 -33.01
CA GLU A 321 4.73 49.36 -33.22
C GLU A 321 6.03 48.89 -33.90
N LEU A 322 6.23 47.58 -34.06
CA LEU A 322 7.40 47.04 -34.77
C LEU A 322 7.32 47.31 -36.28
N ASP A 323 8.46 47.31 -36.97
CA ASP A 323 8.48 47.41 -38.43
C ASP A 323 7.81 46.19 -39.08
N GLY A 324 7.17 46.41 -40.25
CA GLY A 324 6.38 45.37 -40.92
C GLY A 324 7.17 44.10 -41.26
N GLU A 325 8.48 44.22 -41.51
CA GLU A 325 9.34 43.06 -41.72
C GLU A 325 9.60 42.27 -40.42
N ALA A 326 9.79 42.95 -39.27
CA ALA A 326 9.93 42.31 -37.97
C ALA A 326 8.64 41.62 -37.49
N GLN A 327 7.47 42.24 -37.72
CA GLN A 327 6.16 41.64 -37.42
C GLN A 327 5.98 40.34 -38.22
N LYS A 328 6.28 40.37 -39.53
CA LYS A 328 6.16 39.21 -40.40
C LYS A 328 7.11 38.08 -39.98
N ILE A 329 8.36 38.40 -39.59
CA ILE A 329 9.32 37.40 -39.11
C ILE A 329 8.84 36.75 -37.80
N ILE A 330 8.33 37.53 -36.83
CA ILE A 330 7.80 36.98 -35.56
C ILE A 330 6.57 36.10 -35.83
N GLN A 331 5.66 36.55 -36.69
CA GLN A 331 4.48 35.77 -37.06
C GLN A 331 4.89 34.43 -37.69
N LEU A 332 5.75 34.43 -38.71
CA LEU A 332 6.21 33.20 -39.35
C LEU A 332 6.94 32.26 -38.37
N TYR A 333 7.70 32.82 -37.44
CA TYR A 333 8.45 32.05 -36.45
C TYR A 333 7.54 31.39 -35.39
N TYR A 334 6.56 32.11 -34.83
CA TYR A 334 5.72 31.58 -33.74
C TYR A 334 4.38 30.99 -34.18
N SER A 335 3.77 31.46 -35.28
CA SER A 335 2.46 30.96 -35.74
C SER A 335 2.58 29.75 -36.66
N GLN A 336 3.63 29.69 -37.48
CA GLN A 336 3.87 28.62 -38.46
C GLN A 336 5.04 27.71 -38.06
N GLU A 337 5.69 27.97 -36.92
CA GLU A 337 6.84 27.21 -36.39
C GLU A 337 7.98 27.05 -37.42
N LEU A 338 8.11 27.99 -38.37
CA LEU A 338 9.11 27.90 -39.42
C LEU A 338 10.52 28.11 -38.85
N THR A 339 11.45 27.28 -39.29
CA THR A 339 12.86 27.46 -38.98
C THR A 339 13.40 28.74 -39.64
N GLN A 340 14.46 29.32 -39.06
CA GLN A 340 15.10 30.52 -39.62
C GLN A 340 15.55 30.36 -41.07
N GLN A 341 15.83 29.13 -41.53
CA GLN A 341 16.16 28.81 -42.91
C GLN A 341 14.94 28.87 -43.84
N GLN A 342 13.79 28.37 -43.38
CA GLN A 342 12.53 28.42 -44.13
C GLN A 342 12.01 29.86 -44.24
N ILE A 343 12.07 30.64 -43.15
CA ILE A 343 11.71 32.07 -43.18
C ILE A 343 12.62 32.86 -44.14
N ALA A 344 13.92 32.54 -44.16
CA ALA A 344 14.87 33.15 -45.07
C ALA A 344 14.53 32.87 -46.54
N GLN A 345 14.07 31.65 -46.83
CA GLN A 345 13.64 31.25 -48.17
C GLN A 345 12.33 31.93 -48.58
N GLU A 346 11.36 32.05 -47.68
CA GLU A 346 10.05 32.67 -47.95
C GLU A 346 10.14 34.19 -48.11
N LEU A 347 11.05 34.84 -47.38
CA LEU A 347 11.26 36.29 -47.44
C LEU A 347 12.39 36.71 -48.40
N GLU A 348 13.01 35.76 -49.11
CA GLU A 348 14.14 35.98 -50.03
C GLU A 348 15.33 36.76 -49.39
N ILE A 349 15.56 36.55 -48.09
CA ILE A 349 16.64 37.18 -47.33
C ILE A 349 17.61 36.14 -46.79
N LYS A 350 18.82 36.56 -46.42
CA LYS A 350 19.83 35.64 -45.86
C LYS A 350 19.44 35.21 -44.44
N GLN A 351 19.63 33.93 -44.09
CA GLN A 351 19.32 33.35 -42.76
C GLN A 351 19.88 34.18 -41.59
N TYR A 352 21.13 34.65 -41.67
CA TYR A 352 21.73 35.47 -40.60
C TYR A 352 20.98 36.79 -40.38
N THR A 353 20.28 37.30 -41.39
CA THR A 353 19.46 38.52 -41.30
C THR A 353 18.16 38.23 -40.55
N VAL A 354 17.53 37.07 -40.78
CA VAL A 354 16.38 36.58 -40.00
C VAL A 354 16.76 36.41 -38.53
N SER A 355 17.88 35.72 -38.25
CA SER A 355 18.39 35.50 -36.90
C SER A 355 18.63 36.82 -36.16
N ARG A 356 19.37 37.75 -36.80
CA ARG A 356 19.69 39.05 -36.19
C ARG A 356 18.45 39.90 -35.95
N LYS A 357 17.48 39.89 -36.87
CA LYS A 357 16.21 40.61 -36.70
C LYS A 357 15.38 40.00 -35.59
N LEU A 358 15.23 38.68 -35.55
CA LEU A 358 14.48 37.99 -34.49
C LEU A 358 15.05 38.32 -33.10
N SER A 359 16.37 38.23 -32.91
CA SER A 359 17.02 38.62 -31.65
C SER A 359 16.77 40.08 -31.31
N LYS A 360 17.00 41.01 -32.27
CA LYS A 360 16.79 42.44 -32.04
C LYS A 360 15.34 42.77 -31.67
N THR A 361 14.38 42.11 -32.29
CA THR A 361 12.97 42.34 -32.02
C THR A 361 12.59 41.83 -30.63
N LYS A 362 13.08 40.65 -30.22
CA LYS A 362 12.91 40.13 -28.86
C LYS A 362 13.52 41.06 -27.82
N ASP A 363 14.74 41.53 -28.05
CA ASP A 363 15.40 42.49 -27.15
C ASP A 363 14.60 43.79 -27.02
N THR A 364 14.04 44.27 -28.13
CA THR A 364 13.23 45.49 -28.16
C THR A 364 11.91 45.31 -27.38
N LEU A 365 11.23 44.18 -27.56
CA LEU A 365 10.01 43.85 -26.81
C LEU A 365 10.30 43.65 -25.33
N LEU A 366 11.39 42.97 -24.99
CA LEU A 366 11.83 42.77 -23.61
C LEU A 366 12.14 44.09 -22.91
N LEU A 367 12.85 45.01 -23.58
CA LEU A 367 13.14 46.34 -23.04
C LEU A 367 11.85 47.15 -22.81
N LYS A 368 10.94 47.18 -23.80
CA LYS A 368 9.65 47.89 -23.65
C LYS A 368 8.83 47.31 -22.50
N LEU A 369 8.75 45.98 -22.39
CA LEU A 369 8.01 45.30 -21.32
C LEU A 369 8.65 45.54 -19.95
N ALA A 370 9.98 45.48 -19.85
CA ALA A 370 10.70 45.74 -18.61
C ALA A 370 10.50 47.20 -18.13
N SER A 371 10.60 48.18 -19.03
CA SER A 371 10.31 49.59 -18.71
C SER A 371 8.87 49.79 -18.27
N TRP A 372 7.90 49.19 -18.97
CA TRP A 372 6.49 49.28 -18.59
C TRP A 372 6.20 48.62 -17.22
N CYS A 373 6.81 47.46 -16.93
CA CYS A 373 6.73 46.81 -15.61
C CYS A 373 7.32 47.67 -14.49
N GLN A 374 8.41 48.39 -14.77
CA GLN A 374 9.02 49.31 -13.82
C GLN A 374 8.13 50.52 -13.53
N GLU A 375 7.50 51.09 -14.57
CA GLU A 375 6.65 52.29 -14.47
C GLU A 375 5.26 51.99 -13.91
N SER A 376 4.62 50.91 -14.36
CA SER A 376 3.22 50.60 -14.06
C SER A 376 3.04 49.64 -12.88
N MET A 377 4.00 48.76 -12.61
CA MET A 377 3.94 47.78 -11.52
C MET A 377 4.98 48.01 -10.42
N HIS A 378 5.78 49.08 -10.52
CA HIS A 378 6.83 49.43 -9.55
C HIS A 378 7.82 48.29 -9.25
N ILE A 379 8.07 47.41 -10.23
CA ILE A 379 9.00 46.28 -10.09
C ILE A 379 10.43 46.79 -10.22
N SER A 380 11.30 46.41 -9.28
CA SER A 380 12.73 46.69 -9.38
C SER A 380 13.40 45.73 -10.38
N LEU A 381 13.99 46.29 -11.43
CA LEU A 381 14.66 45.50 -12.46
C LEU A 381 16.03 45.00 -11.95
N ASN A 382 16.22 43.69 -11.95
CA ASN A 382 17.50 43.03 -11.72
C ASN A 382 17.71 41.93 -12.78
N SER A 383 18.92 41.38 -12.89
CA SER A 383 19.25 40.36 -13.91
C SER A 383 18.30 39.16 -13.86
N SER A 384 17.98 38.64 -12.67
CA SER A 384 17.07 37.50 -12.53
C SER A 384 15.62 37.81 -12.92
N VAL A 385 15.16 39.05 -12.70
CA VAL A 385 13.82 39.50 -13.09
C VAL A 385 13.74 39.66 -14.60
N LEU A 386 14.81 40.14 -15.25
CA LEU A 386 14.87 40.25 -16.71
C LEU A 386 14.87 38.88 -17.41
N ASP A 387 15.62 37.91 -16.88
CA ASP A 387 15.61 36.53 -17.40
C ASP A 387 14.23 35.88 -17.26
N TYR A 388 13.55 36.16 -16.14
CA TYR A 388 12.18 35.70 -15.90
C TYR A 388 11.17 36.34 -16.86
N ILE A 389 11.23 37.67 -17.05
CA ILE A 389 10.36 38.38 -18.00
C ILE A 389 10.63 37.91 -19.44
N SER A 390 11.88 37.66 -19.80
CA SER A 390 12.26 37.11 -21.11
C SER A 390 11.63 35.74 -21.36
N THR A 391 11.67 34.86 -20.36
CA THR A 391 11.06 33.52 -20.44
C THR A 391 9.54 33.62 -20.58
N LEU A 392 8.88 34.47 -19.78
CA LEU A 392 7.44 34.68 -19.87
C LEU A 392 7.00 35.33 -21.19
N LEU A 393 7.80 36.24 -21.73
CA LEU A 393 7.54 36.86 -23.04
C LEU A 393 7.60 35.82 -24.15
N GLU A 394 8.58 34.90 -24.11
CA GLU A 394 8.71 33.81 -25.07
C GLU A 394 7.49 32.87 -25.03
N GLU A 395 7.09 32.44 -23.82
CA GLU A 395 5.90 31.60 -23.61
C GLU A 395 4.61 32.29 -24.05
N TRP A 396 4.48 33.60 -23.78
CA TRP A 396 3.33 34.38 -24.19
C TRP A 396 3.25 34.52 -25.71
N LEU A 397 4.38 34.83 -26.38
CA LEU A 397 4.44 34.95 -27.84
C LEU A 397 4.05 33.64 -28.52
N GLN A 398 4.56 32.51 -28.00
CA GLN A 398 4.17 31.19 -28.51
C GLN A 398 2.66 30.98 -28.38
N ASN A 399 2.09 31.17 -27.19
CA ASN A 399 0.66 30.95 -26.96
C ASN A 399 -0.25 31.90 -27.75
N HIS A 400 0.13 33.18 -27.87
CA HIS A 400 -0.65 34.19 -28.60
C HIS A 400 -0.74 33.86 -30.11
N TYR A 401 0.37 33.46 -30.72
CA TYR A 401 0.41 33.12 -32.15
C TYR A 401 -0.07 31.69 -32.45
N SER A 402 0.02 30.75 -31.51
CA SER A 402 -0.61 29.42 -31.61
C SER A 402 -2.14 29.46 -31.48
N ASN A 403 -2.70 30.38 -30.69
CA ASN A 403 -4.17 30.51 -30.58
C ASN A 403 -4.79 31.28 -31.76
N ASN A 404 -4.06 32.22 -32.37
CA ASN A 404 -4.54 32.97 -33.54
C ASN A 404 -4.49 32.18 -34.85
N SER A 405 -3.64 31.14 -34.95
CA SER A 405 -3.53 30.29 -36.15
C SER A 405 -4.76 29.40 -36.39
N ILE A 406 -5.67 29.27 -35.42
CA ILE A 406 -6.93 28.50 -35.54
C ILE A 406 -8.05 29.33 -36.23
N SER A 407 -7.84 30.62 -36.51
CA SER A 407 -8.88 31.51 -37.08
C SER A 407 -8.79 31.78 -38.58
N PHE A 408 -7.82 31.19 -39.29
CA PHE A 408 -7.77 31.22 -40.77
C PHE A 408 -7.79 29.77 -41.31
N GLY A 409 -8.99 29.21 -41.37
CA GLY A 409 -9.33 27.97 -42.07
C GLY A 409 -10.55 28.18 -42.96
#